data_AF-A0A7C1DEF4-F1
#
_entry.id   AF-A0A7C1DEF4-F1
#
_cell.length_a   1.000
_cell.length_b   1.000
_cell.length_c   1.000
_cell.angle_alpha   90.00
_cell.angle_beta   90.00
_cell.angle_gamma   90.00
#
_symmetry.space_group_name_H-M   'P 1'
#
loop_
_entity.id
_entity.type
_entity.pdbx_description
1 polymer ?
#
loop_
_entity_poly.entity_id
_entity_poly.type
_entity_poly.pdbx_seq_one_letter_code
_entity_poly.pdbx_strand_id
1 'polypeptide(L)'
;MTTWTPHYAMASKILPFPAKTCFFFIHGRCSLPQTSLRAREDGPQCRVLSIWERLQDEAMDKAEKNRLNTDLTLELVARTLEQAQDLALLCPGYRPGGKNSALDCIFLHGHLCIQSLPICAGICRHFQPRKH
;
A
#
# COMPACT_ATOMS: atom_id res chain seq x y z
N MET A 1 16.05 -60.47 23.83
CA MET A 1 15.81 -60.08 22.42
C MET A 1 14.38 -59.53 22.36
N THR A 2 14.15 -58.24 22.64
CA THR A 2 13.95 -57.13 21.67
C THR A 2 12.94 -57.50 20.59
N THR A 3 11.82 -56.80 20.41
CA THR A 3 11.75 -55.34 20.16
C THR A 3 10.37 -54.76 20.52
N TRP A 4 10.39 -53.67 21.29
CA TRP A 4 9.24 -52.75 21.45
C TRP A 4 9.23 -51.81 20.23
N THR A 5 8.16 -51.81 19.44
CA THR A 5 7.96 -50.87 18.34
C THR A 5 7.42 -49.55 18.88
N PRO A 6 8.14 -48.42 18.75
CA PRO A 6 7.59 -47.14 19.14
C PRO A 6 6.55 -46.71 18.11
N HIS A 7 5.32 -46.51 18.56
CA HIS A 7 4.32 -45.79 17.79
C HIS A 7 4.85 -44.37 17.54
N TYR A 8 5.25 -44.09 16.30
CA TYR A 8 5.60 -42.76 15.84
C TYR A 8 4.40 -41.84 16.09
N ALA A 9 4.56 -40.91 17.02
CA ALA A 9 3.67 -39.77 17.17
C ALA A 9 3.61 -39.05 15.82
N MET A 10 2.40 -38.96 15.24
CA MET A 10 2.16 -38.14 14.07
C MET A 10 2.64 -36.72 14.38
N ALA A 11 3.68 -36.28 13.68
CA ALA A 11 4.11 -34.89 13.72
C ALA A 11 2.90 -34.04 13.33
N SER A 12 2.36 -33.29 14.30
CA SER A 12 1.37 -32.26 14.03
C SER A 12 1.95 -31.36 12.95
N LYS A 13 1.38 -31.42 11.74
CA LYS A 13 1.72 -30.48 10.68
C LYS A 13 1.35 -29.10 11.22
N ILE A 14 2.34 -28.37 11.72
CA ILE A 14 2.20 -26.95 12.01
C ILE A 14 1.88 -26.33 10.66
N LEU A 15 0.59 -26.11 10.40
CA LEU A 15 0.16 -25.44 9.18
C LEU A 15 0.73 -24.02 9.27
N PRO A 16 1.50 -23.57 8.27
CA PRO A 16 2.02 -22.22 8.27
C PRO A 16 0.85 -21.25 8.41
N PHE A 17 1.02 -20.23 9.25
CA PHE A 17 0.01 -19.22 9.51
C PHE A 17 -0.62 -18.75 8.18
N PRO A 18 -1.91 -19.05 7.93
CA PRO A 18 -2.46 -19.03 6.58
C PRO A 18 -2.42 -17.63 5.96
N ALA A 19 -2.39 -16.57 6.77
CA ALA A 19 -2.27 -15.22 6.23
C ALA A 19 -1.08 -15.04 5.26
N LYS A 20 0.08 -15.65 5.49
CA LYS A 20 1.23 -15.47 4.56
C LYS A 20 0.94 -15.96 3.14
N THR A 21 0.03 -16.94 2.99
CA THR A 21 -0.40 -17.46 1.70
C THR A 21 -1.65 -16.76 1.16
N CYS A 22 -2.21 -15.81 1.91
CA CYS A 22 -3.34 -15.01 1.45
C CYS A 22 -2.90 -13.92 0.45
N PHE A 23 -3.68 -13.75 -0.61
CA PHE A 23 -3.50 -12.72 -1.63
C PHE A 23 -3.49 -11.30 -1.03
N PHE A 24 -4.33 -11.04 -0.03
CA PHE A 24 -4.48 -9.73 0.63
C PHE A 24 -3.45 -9.45 1.73
N PHE A 25 -2.54 -10.38 2.02
CA PHE A 25 -1.56 -10.19 3.10
C PHE A 25 -0.36 -9.39 2.62
N ILE A 26 -0.09 -8.25 3.27
CA ILE A 26 1.08 -7.40 2.99
C ILE A 26 1.77 -7.11 4.32
N HIS A 27 2.97 -7.65 4.52
CA HIS A 27 3.82 -7.37 5.71
C HIS A 27 3.08 -7.38 7.06
N GLY A 28 2.21 -8.38 7.31
CA GLY A 28 1.47 -8.49 8.58
C GLY A 28 0.12 -7.77 8.60
N ARG A 29 -0.24 -7.06 7.52
CA ARG A 29 -1.48 -6.30 7.38
C ARG A 29 -2.37 -6.86 6.27
N CYS A 30 -3.65 -6.51 6.29
CA CYS A 30 -4.65 -6.96 5.31
C CYS A 30 -5.02 -5.81 4.36
N SER A 31 -4.81 -5.99 3.06
CA SER A 31 -5.18 -5.03 2.01
C SER A 31 -6.60 -5.19 1.48
N LEU A 32 -7.34 -6.19 1.95
CA LEU A 32 -8.73 -6.37 1.53
C LEU A 32 -9.52 -5.10 1.90
N PRO A 33 -10.16 -4.43 0.94
CA PRO A 33 -11.01 -3.28 1.21
C PRO A 33 -12.16 -3.74 2.12
N GLN A 34 -12.22 -3.24 3.36
CA GLN A 34 -13.41 -3.45 4.17
C GLN A 34 -14.47 -2.46 3.68
N THR A 35 -15.70 -2.92 3.49
CA THR A 35 -16.85 -2.07 3.14
C THR A 35 -17.13 -0.97 4.18
N SER A 36 -16.51 -1.04 5.36
CA SER A 36 -16.50 -0.01 6.41
C SER A 36 -15.33 0.98 6.34
N LEU A 37 -14.33 0.78 5.46
CA LEU A 37 -13.44 1.85 4.99
C LEU A 37 -14.23 2.75 4.03
N ARG A 38 -15.36 3.28 4.52
CA ARG A 38 -15.95 4.49 3.94
C ARG A 38 -14.83 5.49 3.84
N ALA A 39 -14.78 6.20 2.72
CA ALA A 39 -13.88 7.28 2.36
C ALA A 39 -13.73 8.31 3.49
N ARG A 40 -13.01 7.96 4.56
CA ARG A 40 -12.28 8.94 5.35
C ARG A 40 -11.28 9.55 4.39
N GLU A 41 -11.02 10.82 4.58
CA GLU A 41 -9.82 11.47 4.05
C GLU A 41 -8.54 10.66 4.42
N ASP A 42 -8.63 9.81 5.44
CA ASP A 42 -7.64 8.82 5.91
C ASP A 42 -7.91 7.38 5.45
N GLY A 43 -8.21 7.16 4.17
CA GLY A 43 -8.21 5.81 3.60
C GLY A 43 -6.86 5.10 3.76
N PRO A 44 -6.74 3.82 3.36
CA PRO A 44 -5.46 3.12 3.38
C PRO A 44 -4.50 3.62 2.29
N GLN A 45 -4.86 4.70 1.58
CA GLN A 45 -4.09 5.28 0.50
C GLN A 45 -2.83 5.97 1.03
N CYS A 46 -1.81 6.06 0.18
CA CYS A 46 -0.61 6.81 0.49
C CYS A 46 -0.90 8.31 0.44
N ARG A 47 -0.75 8.99 1.57
CA ARG A 47 -0.98 10.44 1.69
C ARG A 47 -0.19 11.28 0.68
N VAL A 48 1.08 10.93 0.42
CA VAL A 48 1.91 11.64 -0.57
C VAL A 48 1.30 11.51 -1.97
N LEU A 49 0.95 10.29 -2.38
CA LEU A 49 0.33 10.06 -3.70
C LEU A 49 -1.00 10.78 -3.82
N SER A 50 -1.88 10.68 -2.82
CA SER A 50 -3.17 11.37 -2.84
C SER A 50 -3.03 12.90 -2.94
N ILE A 51 -2.00 13.49 -2.33
CA ILE A 51 -1.72 14.93 -2.46
C ILE A 51 -1.24 15.25 -3.88
N TRP A 52 -0.32 14.46 -4.43
CA TRP A 52 0.18 14.69 -5.78
C TRP A 52 -0.89 14.50 -6.86
N GLU A 53 -1.73 13.47 -6.74
CA GLU A 53 -2.89 13.25 -7.61
C GLU A 53 -3.81 14.46 -7.57
N ARG A 54 -4.17 14.94 -6.37
CA ARG A 54 -4.99 16.15 -6.21
C ARG A 54 -4.35 17.39 -6.82
N LEU A 55 -3.06 17.61 -6.61
CA LEU A 55 -2.34 18.77 -7.18
C LEU A 55 -2.28 18.69 -8.71
N GLN A 56 -2.12 17.50 -9.26
CA GLN A 56 -2.16 17.26 -10.69
C GLN A 56 -3.56 17.57 -11.24
N ASP A 57 -4.62 17.07 -10.60
CA ASP A 57 -6.01 17.36 -11.00
C ASP A 57 -6.29 18.86 -10.96
N GLU A 58 -5.89 19.55 -9.88
CA GLU A 58 -6.03 21.01 -9.74
C GLU A 58 -5.28 21.78 -10.86
N ALA A 59 -4.09 21.33 -11.25
CA ALA A 59 -3.31 21.90 -12.34
C ALA A 59 -3.98 21.66 -13.71
N MET A 60 -4.51 20.46 -13.94
CA MET A 60 -5.23 20.11 -15.17
C MET A 60 -6.52 20.93 -15.32
N ASP A 61 -7.30 21.04 -14.25
CA ASP A 61 -8.50 21.88 -14.20
C ASP A 61 -8.18 23.34 -14.53
N LYS A 62 -7.07 23.85 -14.00
CA LYS A 62 -6.61 25.21 -14.26
C LYS A 62 -6.17 25.38 -15.72
N ALA A 63 -5.47 24.41 -16.28
CA ALA A 63 -5.07 24.43 -17.68
C ALA A 63 -6.29 24.44 -18.62
N GLU A 64 -7.28 23.60 -18.35
CA GLU A 64 -8.52 23.56 -19.13
C GLU A 64 -9.28 24.89 -19.06
N LYS A 65 -9.47 25.44 -17.85
CA LYS A 65 -10.13 26.74 -17.65
C LYS A 65 -9.45 27.89 -18.40
N ASN A 66 -8.14 27.82 -18.57
CA ASN A 66 -7.35 28.83 -19.29
C ASN A 66 -7.07 28.45 -20.75
N ARG A 67 -7.61 27.32 -21.24
CA ARG A 67 -7.40 26.79 -22.60
C ARG A 67 -5.92 26.71 -22.97
N LEU A 68 -5.09 26.30 -22.02
CA LEU A 68 -3.67 26.11 -22.26
C LEU A 68 -3.46 24.98 -23.27
N ASN A 69 -2.39 25.08 -24.06
CA ASN A 69 -1.96 23.96 -24.89
C ASN A 69 -1.26 22.90 -24.03
N THR A 70 -0.96 21.76 -24.64
CA THR A 70 -0.33 20.62 -23.95
C THR A 70 0.99 20.98 -23.30
N ASP A 71 1.85 21.73 -23.98
CA ASP A 71 3.19 22.07 -23.47
C ASP A 71 3.11 22.94 -22.20
N LEU A 72 2.27 23.97 -22.23
CA LEU A 72 2.02 24.84 -21.08
C LEU A 72 1.31 24.10 -19.93
N THR A 73 0.46 23.12 -20.26
CA THR A 73 -0.20 22.26 -19.27
C THR A 73 0.82 21.39 -18.54
N LEU A 74 1.73 20.74 -19.27
CA LEU A 74 2.80 19.93 -18.69
C LEU A 74 3.74 20.77 -17.82
N GLU A 75 4.08 21.98 -18.27
CA GLU A 75 4.88 22.92 -17.48
C GLU A 75 4.18 23.30 -16.17
N LEU A 76 2.87 23.60 -16.22
CA LEU A 76 2.08 23.93 -15.04
C LEU A 76 2.05 22.77 -14.04
N VAL A 77 1.83 21.54 -14.51
CA VAL A 77 1.84 20.33 -13.66
C VAL A 77 3.22 20.14 -13.03
N ALA A 78 4.30 20.22 -13.81
CA ALA A 78 5.66 20.05 -13.30
C ALA A 78 5.98 21.05 -12.19
N ARG A 79 5.72 22.35 -12.42
CA ARG A 79 5.91 23.40 -11.41
C ARG A 79 5.08 23.17 -10.15
N THR A 80 3.85 22.67 -10.29
CA THR A 80 2.96 22.39 -9.16
C THR A 80 3.49 21.24 -8.31
N LEU A 81 3.99 20.18 -8.94
CA LEU A 81 4.60 19.04 -8.25
C LEU A 81 5.97 19.39 -7.65
N GLU A 82 6.74 20.27 -8.28
CA GLU A 82 8.01 20.78 -7.74
C GLU A 82 7.82 21.54 -6.42
N GLN A 83 6.71 22.26 -6.28
CA GLN A 83 6.36 22.93 -5.02
C GLN A 83 6.00 21.95 -3.89
N ALA A 84 5.71 20.69 -4.24
CA ALA A 84 5.33 19.62 -3.32
C ALA A 84 6.44 18.56 -3.12
N GLN A 85 7.72 18.97 -3.18
CA GLN A 85 8.88 18.07 -3.06
C GLN A 85 9.23 17.64 -1.64
N ASP A 86 8.85 18.41 -0.61
CA ASP A 86 9.19 18.04 0.78
C ASP A 86 8.21 16.99 1.31
N LEU A 87 8.55 15.73 1.02
CA LEU A 87 7.75 14.56 1.39
C LEU A 87 7.55 14.41 2.90
N ALA A 88 8.51 14.90 3.71
CA ALA A 88 8.41 14.82 5.17
C ALA A 88 7.34 15.78 5.69
N LEU A 89 7.14 16.94 5.04
CA LEU A 89 6.02 17.84 5.33
C LEU A 89 4.68 17.26 4.87
N LEU A 90 4.66 16.55 3.73
CA LEU A 90 3.44 15.93 3.21
C LEU A 90 2.99 14.72 4.06
N CYS A 91 3.93 13.96 4.59
CA CYS A 91 3.66 12.77 5.39
C CYS A 91 4.73 12.56 6.48
N PRO A 92 4.40 12.80 7.77
CA PRO A 92 5.32 12.54 8.88
C PRO A 92 5.80 11.07 9.00
N GLY A 93 5.00 10.13 8.47
CA GLY A 93 5.31 8.71 8.40
C GLY A 93 6.21 8.31 7.22
N TYR A 94 6.56 9.24 6.33
CA TYR A 94 7.40 8.95 5.17
C TYR A 94 8.77 8.41 5.60
N ARG A 95 9.22 7.34 4.94
CA ARG A 95 10.53 6.72 5.19
C ARG A 95 11.14 6.31 3.85
N PRO A 96 12.29 6.88 3.45
CA PRO A 96 12.90 6.59 2.14
C PRO A 96 13.43 5.15 2.08
N GLY A 97 13.25 4.51 0.92
CA GLY A 97 13.63 3.13 0.60
C GLY A 97 15.02 2.97 -0.03
N GLY A 98 15.71 4.09 -0.28
CA GLY A 98 17.13 4.13 -0.64
C GLY A 98 17.44 4.29 -2.13
N LYS A 99 16.47 4.22 -3.04
CA LYS A 99 16.67 4.38 -4.50
C LYS A 99 16.42 5.79 -5.04
N ASN A 100 16.48 6.82 -4.20
CA ASN A 100 16.41 8.25 -4.59
C ASN A 100 15.18 8.69 -5.40
N SER A 101 14.13 7.88 -5.51
CA SER A 101 12.88 8.34 -6.12
C SER A 101 12.01 8.97 -5.03
N ALA A 102 11.38 10.10 -5.34
CA ALA A 102 10.44 10.76 -4.43
C ALA A 102 9.18 9.89 -4.12
N LEU A 103 9.04 8.75 -4.80
CA LEU A 103 8.01 7.74 -4.55
C LEU A 103 8.51 6.53 -3.73
N ASP A 104 9.78 6.50 -3.37
CA ASP A 104 10.41 5.34 -2.74
C ASP A 104 10.16 5.31 -1.24
N CYS A 105 8.91 5.32 -0.79
CA CYS A 105 8.59 5.11 0.62
C CYS A 105 8.55 3.60 0.91
N ILE A 106 9.24 3.12 1.95
CA ILE A 106 9.25 1.68 2.33
C ILE A 106 7.86 1.14 2.68
N PHE A 107 6.91 2.03 3.01
CA PHE A 107 5.53 1.66 3.35
C PHE A 107 4.57 1.75 2.16
N LEU A 108 5.04 2.17 0.98
CA LEU A 108 4.22 2.24 -0.21
C LEU A 108 4.03 0.84 -0.80
N HIS A 109 2.78 0.45 -1.03
CA HIS A 109 2.42 -0.76 -1.77
C HIS A 109 1.34 -0.45 -2.81
N GLY A 110 1.76 -0.29 -4.07
CA GLY A 110 0.88 0.25 -5.11
C GLY A 110 0.50 1.69 -4.77
N HIS A 111 -0.78 1.93 -4.48
CA HIS A 111 -1.29 3.23 -4.02
C HIS A 111 -1.58 3.26 -2.50
N LEU A 112 -1.28 2.19 -1.78
CA LEU A 112 -1.62 2.03 -0.36
C LEU A 112 -0.43 2.31 0.57
N CYS A 113 -0.71 2.85 1.74
CA CYS A 113 0.22 2.90 2.86
C CYS A 113 0.04 1.66 3.75
N ILE A 114 1.06 0.81 3.84
CA ILE A 114 1.04 -0.41 4.67
C ILE A 114 0.73 -0.09 6.14
N GLN A 115 1.23 1.04 6.67
CA GLN A 115 0.98 1.42 8.06
C GLN A 115 -0.50 1.73 8.35
N SER A 116 -1.22 2.21 7.35
CA SER A 116 -2.65 2.53 7.45
C SER A 116 -3.54 1.29 7.33
N LEU A 117 -2.98 0.14 6.92
CA LEU A 117 -3.73 -1.10 6.79
C LEU A 117 -4.01 -1.74 8.16
N PRO A 118 -5.17 -2.40 8.35
CA PRO A 118 -5.45 -3.14 9.57
C PRO A 118 -4.52 -4.36 9.72
N ILE A 119 -4.25 -4.75 10.96
CA ILE A 119 -3.49 -5.98 11.27
C ILE A 119 -4.24 -7.19 10.72
N CYS A 120 -3.52 -8.09 10.06
CA CYS A 120 -4.11 -9.32 9.53
C CYS A 120 -4.26 -10.36 10.66
N ALA A 121 -5.51 -10.75 10.96
CA ALA A 121 -5.82 -11.73 11.99
C ALA A 121 -5.42 -13.18 11.64
N GLY A 122 -4.89 -13.45 10.44
CA GLY A 122 -4.48 -14.80 10.04
C GLY A 122 -5.55 -15.60 9.32
N ILE A 123 -6.75 -15.62 9.89
CA ILE A 123 -7.87 -16.47 9.48
C ILE A 123 -9.10 -15.59 9.29
N CYS A 124 -9.68 -15.57 8.09
CA CYS A 124 -10.94 -14.88 7.84
C CYS A 124 -11.70 -15.55 6.70
N ARG A 125 -13.01 -15.31 6.63
CA ARG A 125 -13.89 -15.81 5.57
C ARG A 125 -13.53 -15.32 4.15
N HIS A 126 -12.67 -14.30 4.05
CA HIS A 126 -12.22 -13.71 2.79
C HIS A 126 -10.83 -14.20 2.38
N PHE A 127 -10.30 -15.24 3.03
CA PHE A 127 -9.02 -15.83 2.66
C PHE A 127 -9.04 -16.27 1.18
N GLN A 128 -8.05 -15.79 0.42
CA GLN A 128 -7.83 -16.18 -0.96
C GLN A 128 -6.37 -16.62 -1.11
N PRO A 129 -6.08 -17.88 -1.46
CA PRO A 129 -4.70 -18.31 -1.64
C PRO A 129 -4.05 -17.58 -2.81
N ARG A 130 -2.77 -17.22 -2.67
CA ARG A 130 -1.96 -16.74 -3.79
C ARG A 130 -1.85 -17.85 -4.84
N LYS A 131 -2.12 -17.52 -6.09
CA LYS A 131 -1.78 -18.41 -7.21
C LYS A 131 -0.26 -18.35 -7.38
N HIS A 132 0.39 -19.50 -7.22
CA HIS A 132 1.81 -19.69 -7.50
C HIS A 132 2.04 -19.90 -8.99
#